data_AF-A0A2E0VFQ8-F1
#
_entry.id   AF-A0A2E0VFQ8-F1
#
_cell.length_a   1.000
_cell.length_b   1.000
_cell.length_c   1.000
_cell.angle_alpha   90.00
_cell.angle_beta   90.00
_cell.angle_gamma   90.00
#
_symmetry.space_group_name_H-M   'P 1'
#
loop_
_entity.id
_entity.type
_entity.pdbx_description
1 polymer ?
#
loop_
_entity_poly.entity_id
_entity_poly.type
_entity_poly.pdbx_seq_one_letter_code
_entity_poly.pdbx_strand_id
1 'polypeptide(L)'
;MAAFVAVLLCSNLIGPAKVSEIPLPFTIPGMGDGLSFGTGNLFFPIGYIFGDILTEVYGYARARRVIWMGFFALVFAAFMSSVILALPPAASEPFNAVLQPALETVFGNTYRIVIGSMVAYWVGDFVNSYVMAKMKVLTGGRHLWMRTIGSTMAGQGVDSLIFYPIAFAGVWSGESLIKVIAFNFAFKTLFEALMTPFTYLAVNALKRREGVDVYDVDTNFTPFRIRD
;
A
#
# COMPACT_ATOMS: atom_id res chain seq x y z
N MET A 1 -3.14 -1.39 15.71
CA MET A 1 -4.11 -2.17 14.90
C MET A 1 -5.23 -1.29 14.34
N ALA A 2 -6.11 -0.69 15.15
CA ALA A 2 -7.22 0.13 14.66
C ALA A 2 -6.80 1.28 13.74
N ALA A 3 -5.73 2.01 14.09
CA ALA A 3 -5.19 3.09 13.27
C ALA A 3 -4.74 2.62 11.87
N PHE A 4 -4.07 1.46 11.77
CA PHE A 4 -3.66 0.88 10.49
C PHE A 4 -4.87 0.54 9.62
N VAL A 5 -5.88 -0.15 10.19
CA VAL A 5 -7.09 -0.52 9.47
C VAL A 5 -7.86 0.72 8.98
N ALA A 6 -7.94 1.76 9.81
CA ALA A 6 -8.57 3.02 9.44
C ALA A 6 -7.84 3.72 8.27
N VAL A 7 -6.51 3.84 8.35
CA VAL A 7 -5.71 4.43 7.26
C VAL A 7 -5.85 3.62 5.97
N LEU A 8 -5.83 2.28 6.08
CA LEU A 8 -5.99 1.39 4.93
C LEU A 8 -7.35 1.57 4.25
N LEU A 9 -8.45 1.58 5.04
CA LEU A 9 -9.80 1.81 4.52
C LEU A 9 -9.94 3.19 3.86
N CYS A 10 -9.51 4.24 4.54
CA CYS A 10 -9.60 5.61 4.01
C CYS A 10 -8.80 5.77 2.71
N SER A 11 -7.59 5.20 2.66
CA SER A 11 -6.73 5.28 1.46
C SER A 11 -7.33 4.53 0.27
N ASN A 12 -7.99 3.40 0.51
CA ASN A 12 -8.59 2.56 -0.53
C ASN A 12 -10.02 2.96 -0.93
N LEU A 13 -10.67 3.87 -0.21
CA LEU A 13 -12.04 4.30 -0.53
C LEU A 13 -12.16 5.77 -0.93
N ILE A 14 -11.33 6.66 -0.41
CA ILE A 14 -11.50 8.11 -0.62
C ILE A 14 -10.73 8.60 -1.86
N GLY A 15 -9.47 8.19 -2.00
CA GLY A 15 -8.57 8.74 -3.02
C GLY A 15 -8.12 7.84 -4.18
N PRO A 16 -8.50 6.55 -4.31
CA PRO A 16 -7.80 5.66 -5.24
C PRO A 16 -8.07 6.03 -6.71
N ALA A 17 -9.29 6.47 -7.03
CA ALA A 17 -9.71 6.76 -8.41
C ALA A 17 -9.33 8.17 -8.90
N LYS A 18 -8.95 9.08 -8.00
CA LYS A 18 -8.58 10.45 -8.36
C LYS A 18 -7.10 10.52 -8.72
N VAL A 19 -6.82 11.02 -9.92
CA VAL A 19 -5.46 11.44 -10.31
C VAL A 19 -5.36 12.94 -10.06
N SER A 20 -4.39 13.34 -9.24
CA SER A 20 -4.02 14.73 -9.02
C SER A 20 -2.81 15.08 -9.86
N GLU A 21 -2.74 16.33 -10.31
CA GLU A 21 -1.58 16.88 -10.99
C GLU A 21 -1.10 18.13 -10.24
N ILE A 22 0.20 18.19 -9.96
CA ILE A 22 0.85 19.39 -9.42
C ILE A 22 1.76 19.95 -10.52
N PRO A 23 1.54 21.19 -11.00
CA PRO A 23 2.39 21.79 -12.00
C PRO A 23 3.81 22.01 -11.44
N LEU A 24 4.82 21.72 -12.26
CA LEU A 24 6.22 21.94 -11.92
C LEU A 24 6.76 23.18 -12.64
N PRO A 25 7.73 23.89 -12.03
CA PRO A 25 8.43 24.98 -12.70
C PRO A 25 9.45 24.50 -13.76
N PHE A 26 9.60 23.17 -13.95
CA PHE A 26 10.50 22.55 -14.91
C PHE A 26 9.88 21.28 -15.49
N THR A 27 10.18 20.98 -16.76
CA THR A 27 9.75 19.75 -17.44
C THR A 27 10.64 18.58 -17.03
N ILE A 28 10.02 17.49 -16.58
CA ILE A 28 10.73 16.23 -16.34
C ILE A 28 10.61 15.36 -17.61
N PRO A 29 11.73 14.94 -18.24
CA PRO A 29 11.70 14.05 -19.40
C PRO A 29 10.88 12.77 -19.10
N GLY A 30 9.81 12.54 -19.87
CA GLY A 30 8.90 11.39 -19.70
C GLY A 30 7.76 11.58 -18.69
N MET A 31 7.75 12.66 -17.91
CA MET A 31 6.65 12.98 -16.97
C MET A 31 5.89 14.27 -17.34
N GLY A 32 6.49 15.16 -18.13
CA GLY A 32 5.87 16.40 -18.60
C GLY A 32 6.09 17.57 -17.63
N ASP A 33 5.23 18.58 -17.73
CA ASP A 33 5.30 19.84 -16.96
C ASP A 33 4.58 19.75 -15.60
N GLY A 34 4.11 18.56 -15.22
CA GLY A 34 3.37 18.32 -14.00
C GLY A 34 3.61 16.93 -13.42
N LEU A 35 3.54 16.81 -12.09
CA LEU A 35 3.57 15.54 -11.38
C LEU A 35 2.16 14.99 -11.26
N SER A 36 1.86 13.96 -12.05
CA SER A 36 0.62 13.19 -11.95
C SER A 36 0.76 12.05 -10.94
N PHE A 37 -0.14 11.97 -9.98
CA PHE A 37 -0.17 10.89 -8.98
C PHE A 37 -1.60 10.58 -8.53
N GLY A 38 -1.86 9.32 -8.17
CA GLY A 38 -3.13 8.96 -7.52
C GLY A 38 -3.24 9.63 -6.16
N THR A 39 -4.29 10.40 -5.90
CA THR A 39 -4.44 11.21 -4.67
C THR A 39 -4.43 10.35 -3.40
N GLY A 40 -4.96 9.13 -3.47
CA GLY A 40 -4.93 8.17 -2.36
C GLY A 40 -3.52 7.78 -1.92
N ASN A 41 -2.52 7.89 -2.79
CA ASN A 41 -1.13 7.53 -2.48
C ASN A 41 -0.46 8.49 -1.49
N LEU A 42 -1.02 9.69 -1.29
CA LEU A 42 -0.51 10.65 -0.32
C LEU A 42 -0.52 10.08 1.11
N PHE A 43 -1.51 9.25 1.43
CA PHE A 43 -1.73 8.71 2.77
C PHE A 43 -1.16 7.29 2.95
N PHE A 44 -0.80 6.61 1.88
CA PHE A 44 -0.20 5.27 1.93
C PHE A 44 1.07 5.20 2.80
N PRO A 45 2.03 6.16 2.74
CA PRO A 45 3.22 6.16 3.59
C PRO A 45 2.91 6.08 5.09
N ILE A 46 1.80 6.67 5.53
CA ILE A 46 1.36 6.60 6.94
C ILE A 46 1.06 5.14 7.32
N GLY A 47 0.38 4.40 6.45
CA GLY A 47 0.11 2.97 6.64
C GLY A 47 1.38 2.12 6.68
N TYR A 48 2.36 2.42 5.81
CA TYR A 48 3.66 1.76 5.80
C TYR A 48 4.44 1.98 7.09
N ILE A 49 4.52 3.22 7.59
CA ILE A 49 5.17 3.52 8.88
C ILE A 49 4.57 2.68 10.01
N PHE A 50 3.24 2.55 10.05
CA PHE A 50 2.61 1.68 11.04
C PHE A 50 2.98 0.20 10.85
N GLY A 51 3.04 -0.29 9.61
CA GLY A 51 3.45 -1.65 9.29
C GLY A 51 4.89 -1.95 9.70
N ASP A 52 5.81 -1.03 9.40
CA ASP A 52 7.24 -1.18 9.71
C ASP A 52 7.48 -1.15 11.21
N ILE A 53 6.87 -0.19 11.93
CA ILE A 53 6.94 -0.14 13.40
C ILE A 53 6.35 -1.42 14.01
N LEU A 54 5.20 -1.89 13.49
CA LEU A 54 4.58 -3.10 14.03
C LEU A 54 5.47 -4.33 13.82
N THR A 55 6.09 -4.46 12.66
CA THR A 55 6.95 -5.59 12.31
C THR A 55 8.22 -5.57 13.14
N GLU A 56 8.88 -4.42 13.28
CA GLU A 56 10.13 -4.28 14.02
C GLU A 56 9.93 -4.48 15.54
N VAL A 57 8.84 -3.96 16.11
CA VAL A 57 8.62 -3.98 17.57
C VAL A 57 7.98 -5.28 18.03
N TYR A 58 7.05 -5.81 17.24
CA TYR A 58 6.18 -6.91 17.65
C TYR A 58 6.40 -8.20 16.85
N GLY A 59 7.33 -8.19 15.91
CA GLY A 59 7.63 -9.32 15.04
C GLY A 59 6.61 -9.50 13.91
N TYR A 60 7.05 -10.19 12.87
CA TYR A 60 6.29 -10.36 11.63
C TYR A 60 4.95 -11.10 11.83
N ALA A 61 4.87 -12.03 12.78
CA ALA A 61 3.62 -12.75 13.10
C ALA A 61 2.50 -11.83 13.63
N ARG A 62 2.83 -10.77 14.39
CA ARG A 62 1.85 -9.79 14.89
C ARG A 62 1.47 -8.77 13.81
N ALA A 63 2.43 -8.31 13.01
CA ALA A 63 2.17 -7.45 11.87
C ALA A 63 1.21 -8.10 10.87
N ARG A 64 1.42 -9.39 10.55
CA ARG A 64 0.56 -10.17 9.66
C ARG A 64 -0.90 -10.21 10.13
N ARG A 65 -1.15 -10.37 11.44
CA ARG A 65 -2.53 -10.32 11.97
C ARG A 65 -3.19 -8.98 11.66
N VAL A 66 -2.48 -7.87 11.81
CA VAL A 66 -3.01 -6.53 11.50
C VAL A 66 -3.32 -6.38 10.01
N ILE A 67 -2.48 -6.92 9.14
CA ILE A 67 -2.71 -6.93 7.69
C ILE A 67 -3.96 -7.74 7.32
N TRP A 68 -4.12 -8.95 7.87
CA TRP A 68 -5.32 -9.76 7.64
C TRP A 68 -6.59 -9.08 8.15
N MET A 69 -6.53 -8.38 9.28
CA MET A 69 -7.64 -7.56 9.76
C MET A 69 -7.95 -6.42 8.77
N GLY A 70 -6.93 -5.80 8.18
CA GLY A 70 -7.08 -4.82 7.11
C GLY A 70 -7.75 -5.40 5.87
N PHE A 71 -7.34 -6.60 5.42
CA PHE A 71 -7.98 -7.28 4.28
C PHE A 71 -9.42 -7.66 4.56
N PHE A 72 -9.72 -8.19 5.74
CA PHE A 72 -11.10 -8.48 6.11
C PHE A 72 -11.96 -7.20 6.09
N ALA A 73 -11.43 -6.09 6.62
CA ALA A 73 -12.11 -4.80 6.58
C ALA A 73 -12.33 -4.30 5.14
N LEU A 74 -11.35 -4.47 4.24
CA LEU A 74 -11.48 -4.13 2.82
C LEU A 74 -12.55 -4.98 2.12
N VAL A 75 -12.53 -6.30 2.33
CA VAL A 75 -13.55 -7.22 1.79
C VAL A 75 -14.94 -6.85 2.29
N PHE A 76 -15.05 -6.54 3.59
CA PHE A 76 -16.32 -6.08 4.16
C PHE A 76 -16.77 -4.74 3.57
N ALA A 77 -15.86 -3.79 3.33
CA ALA A 77 -16.17 -2.54 2.66
C ALA A 77 -16.62 -2.74 1.21
N ALA A 78 -15.99 -3.64 0.46
CA ALA A 78 -16.42 -3.99 -0.89
C ALA A 78 -17.81 -4.64 -0.90
N PHE A 79 -18.08 -5.52 0.07
CA PHE A 79 -19.40 -6.12 0.26
C PHE A 79 -20.47 -5.07 0.61
N MET A 80 -20.19 -4.17 1.55
CA MET A 80 -21.13 -3.09 1.88
C MET A 80 -21.40 -2.19 0.67
N SER A 81 -20.35 -1.81 -0.07
CA SER A 81 -20.49 -1.05 -1.31
C SER A 81 -21.39 -1.77 -2.32
N SER A 82 -21.15 -3.06 -2.60
CA SER A 82 -21.94 -3.80 -3.59
C SER A 82 -23.41 -3.94 -3.17
N VAL A 83 -23.68 -4.15 -1.88
CA VAL A 83 -25.06 -4.20 -1.35
C VAL A 83 -25.75 -2.85 -1.49
N ILE A 84 -25.09 -1.75 -1.12
CA ILE A 84 -25.67 -0.40 -1.20
C ILE A 84 -25.96 -0.03 -2.66
N LEU A 85 -25.04 -0.30 -3.58
CA LEU A 85 -25.21 0.04 -4.99
C LEU A 85 -26.27 -0.80 -5.70
N ALA A 86 -26.49 -2.05 -5.25
CA ALA A 86 -27.48 -2.95 -5.84
C ALA A 86 -28.92 -2.66 -5.39
N LEU A 87 -29.10 -1.96 -4.26
CA LEU A 87 -30.43 -1.61 -3.78
C LEU A 87 -31.07 -0.52 -4.67
N PRO A 88 -32.34 -0.68 -5.07
CA PRO A 88 -33.00 0.30 -5.92
C PRO A 88 -33.16 1.64 -5.18
N PRO A 89 -32.80 2.77 -5.81
CA PRO A 89 -33.04 4.08 -5.21
C PRO A 89 -34.54 4.34 -5.07
N ALA A 90 -34.96 4.91 -3.95
CA ALA A 90 -36.35 5.28 -3.74
C ALA A 90 -36.73 6.44 -4.68
N ALA A 91 -37.69 6.20 -5.59
CA ALA A 91 -38.15 7.20 -6.56
C ALA A 91 -38.87 8.40 -5.92
N SER A 92 -39.34 8.25 -4.68
CA SER A 92 -39.97 9.32 -3.91
C SER A 92 -38.97 10.37 -3.39
N GLU A 93 -37.66 10.10 -3.46
CA GLU A 93 -36.61 11.00 -2.98
C GLU A 93 -35.81 11.56 -4.19
N PRO A 94 -36.05 12.82 -4.60
CA PRO A 94 -35.40 13.42 -5.77
C PRO A 94 -33.87 13.45 -5.70
N PHE A 95 -33.29 13.54 -4.50
CA PHE A 95 -31.84 13.58 -4.34
C PHE A 95 -31.15 12.29 -4.83
N ASN A 96 -31.85 11.16 -4.81
CA ASN A 96 -31.31 9.87 -5.28
C ASN A 96 -30.95 9.87 -6.77
N ALA A 97 -31.58 10.72 -7.59
CA ALA A 97 -31.26 10.86 -9.01
C ALA A 97 -29.82 11.37 -9.24
N VAL A 98 -29.29 12.14 -8.29
CA VAL A 98 -27.91 12.66 -8.33
C VAL A 98 -26.98 11.76 -7.51
N LEU A 99 -27.44 11.26 -6.37
CA LEU A 99 -26.61 10.47 -5.45
C LEU A 99 -26.24 9.09 -6.02
N GLN A 100 -27.19 8.36 -6.61
CA GLN A 100 -26.95 6.99 -7.09
C GLN A 100 -25.82 6.92 -8.13
N PRO A 101 -25.81 7.73 -9.21
CA PRO A 101 -24.70 7.71 -10.18
C PRO A 101 -23.34 8.11 -9.56
N ALA A 102 -23.35 9.01 -8.58
CA ALA A 102 -22.14 9.41 -7.86
C ALA A 102 -21.58 8.27 -7.00
N LEU A 103 -22.45 7.53 -6.30
CA LEU A 103 -22.04 6.35 -5.53
C LEU A 103 -21.49 5.25 -6.44
N GLU A 104 -22.12 5.00 -7.59
CA GLU A 104 -21.62 4.02 -8.57
C GLU A 104 -20.25 4.42 -9.14
N THR A 105 -20.04 5.71 -9.41
CA THR A 105 -18.76 6.23 -9.88
C THR A 105 -17.64 6.07 -8.85
N VAL A 106 -17.94 6.34 -7.57
CA VAL A 106 -16.93 6.33 -6.49
C VAL A 106 -16.69 4.91 -5.96
N PHE A 107 -17.76 4.16 -5.70
CA PHE A 107 -17.71 2.87 -5.00
C PHE A 107 -17.95 1.65 -5.89
N GLY A 108 -18.38 1.85 -7.15
CA GLY A 108 -18.61 0.74 -8.08
C GLY A 108 -17.33 -0.02 -8.42
N ASN A 109 -16.17 0.63 -8.37
CA ASN A 109 -14.87 0.01 -8.60
C ASN A 109 -14.21 -0.59 -7.33
N THR A 110 -14.86 -0.51 -6.16
CA THR A 110 -14.26 -0.94 -4.88
C THR A 110 -13.82 -2.40 -4.90
N TYR A 111 -14.57 -3.30 -5.54
CA TYR A 111 -14.18 -4.72 -5.61
C TYR A 111 -12.84 -4.92 -6.34
N ARG A 112 -12.56 -4.17 -7.41
CA ARG A 112 -11.29 -4.24 -8.15
C ARG A 112 -10.14 -3.71 -7.33
N ILE A 113 -10.36 -2.63 -6.58
CA ILE A 113 -9.36 -2.08 -5.66
C ILE A 113 -9.01 -3.12 -4.60
N VAL A 114 -10.00 -3.75 -3.97
CA VAL A 114 -9.76 -4.77 -2.94
C VAL A 114 -9.01 -5.99 -3.48
N ILE A 115 -9.44 -6.54 -4.62
CA ILE A 115 -8.76 -7.68 -5.26
C ILE A 115 -7.33 -7.28 -5.64
N GLY A 116 -7.16 -6.10 -6.23
CA GLY A 116 -5.86 -5.55 -6.59
C GLY A 116 -4.94 -5.44 -5.38
N SER A 117 -5.40 -4.85 -4.28
CA SER A 117 -4.62 -4.67 -3.06
C SER A 117 -4.21 -6.00 -2.44
N MET A 118 -5.10 -6.99 -2.41
CA MET A 118 -4.79 -8.30 -1.83
C MET A 118 -3.75 -9.06 -2.65
N VAL A 119 -3.94 -9.13 -3.98
CA VAL A 119 -3.02 -9.86 -4.87
C VAL A 119 -1.67 -9.16 -4.95
N ALA A 120 -1.67 -7.83 -5.11
CA ALA A 120 -0.45 -7.03 -5.17
C ALA A 120 0.35 -7.17 -3.87
N TYR A 121 -0.30 -7.08 -2.72
CA TYR A 121 0.37 -7.25 -1.44
C TYR A 121 0.95 -8.66 -1.29
N TRP A 122 0.22 -9.72 -1.62
CA TRP A 122 0.74 -11.09 -1.48
C TRP A 122 2.00 -11.33 -2.31
N VAL A 123 2.02 -10.86 -3.56
CA VAL A 123 3.17 -11.04 -4.44
C VAL A 123 4.29 -10.06 -4.07
N GLY A 124 3.96 -8.80 -3.79
CA GLY A 124 4.90 -7.76 -3.42
C GLY A 124 5.63 -8.04 -2.09
N ASP A 125 4.89 -8.46 -1.05
CA ASP A 125 5.44 -8.83 0.26
C ASP A 125 6.36 -10.05 0.16
N PHE A 126 5.97 -11.05 -0.64
CA PHE A 126 6.81 -12.20 -0.93
C PHE A 126 8.13 -11.80 -1.61
N VAL A 127 8.05 -10.99 -2.67
CA VAL A 127 9.25 -10.50 -3.39
C VAL A 127 10.13 -9.65 -2.48
N ASN A 128 9.54 -8.76 -1.69
CA ASN A 128 10.27 -7.94 -0.71
C ASN A 128 11.05 -8.83 0.27
N SER A 129 10.34 -9.73 0.95
CA SER A 129 10.92 -10.63 1.96
C SER A 129 12.02 -11.52 1.38
N TYR A 130 11.80 -12.06 0.18
CA TYR A 130 12.79 -12.87 -0.53
C TYR A 130 14.07 -12.09 -0.86
N VAL A 131 13.94 -10.89 -1.41
CA VAL A 131 15.09 -10.03 -1.75
C VAL A 131 15.84 -9.62 -0.48
N MET A 132 15.13 -9.22 0.57
CA MET A 132 15.71 -8.89 1.87
C MET A 132 16.56 -10.04 2.42
N ALA A 133 16.02 -11.26 2.41
CA ALA A 133 16.70 -12.46 2.88
C ALA A 133 17.95 -12.80 2.04
N LYS A 134 17.83 -12.79 0.71
CA LYS A 134 18.95 -13.07 -0.20
C LYS A 134 20.05 -12.03 -0.07
N MET A 135 19.72 -10.75 0.00
CA MET A 135 20.72 -9.69 0.17
C MET A 135 21.42 -9.78 1.52
N LYS A 136 20.74 -10.18 2.60
CA LYS A 136 21.38 -10.41 3.92
C LYS A 136 22.48 -11.47 3.87
N VAL A 137 22.23 -12.56 3.14
CA VAL A 137 23.24 -13.61 2.92
C VAL A 137 24.39 -13.08 2.09
N LEU A 138 24.08 -12.39 0.99
CA LEU A 138 25.10 -11.83 0.07
C LEU A 138 26.00 -10.79 0.75
N THR A 139 25.46 -9.96 1.65
CA THR A 139 26.24 -8.92 2.34
C THR A 139 26.85 -9.38 3.66
N GLY A 140 26.72 -10.67 4.03
CA GLY A 140 27.17 -11.18 5.32
C GLY A 140 26.56 -10.42 6.51
N GLY A 141 25.30 -9.99 6.38
CA GLY A 141 24.59 -9.18 7.37
C GLY A 141 24.95 -7.68 7.37
N ARG A 142 25.95 -7.25 6.61
CA ARG A 142 26.37 -5.83 6.52
C ARG A 142 25.43 -5.02 5.62
N HIS A 143 25.49 -3.69 5.71
CA HIS A 143 24.72 -2.75 4.86
C HIS A 143 23.19 -2.95 4.89
N LEU A 144 22.56 -2.78 6.07
CA LEU A 144 21.10 -2.86 6.19
C LEU A 144 20.37 -1.89 5.22
N TRP A 145 20.91 -0.69 4.97
CA TRP A 145 20.36 0.26 3.98
C TRP A 145 20.20 -0.32 2.56
N MET A 146 21.14 -1.14 2.09
CA MET A 146 21.01 -1.74 0.75
C MET A 146 19.84 -2.72 0.71
N ARG A 147 19.61 -3.41 1.83
CA ARG A 147 18.58 -4.44 1.93
C ARG A 147 17.20 -3.82 2.06
N THR A 148 17.05 -2.76 2.87
CA THR A 148 15.78 -2.03 3.01
C THR A 148 15.39 -1.40 1.69
N ILE A 149 16.27 -0.59 1.08
CA ILE A 149 15.96 0.07 -0.19
C ILE A 149 15.79 -0.95 -1.33
N GLY A 150 16.69 -1.92 -1.45
CA GLY A 150 16.66 -2.91 -2.54
C GLY A 150 15.43 -3.82 -2.50
N SER A 151 15.04 -4.29 -1.31
CA SER A 151 13.82 -5.07 -1.16
C SER A 151 12.56 -4.23 -1.37
N THR A 152 12.55 -2.97 -0.92
CA THR A 152 11.43 -2.05 -1.16
C THR A 152 11.27 -1.76 -2.65
N MET A 153 12.35 -1.52 -3.39
CA MET A 153 12.29 -1.38 -4.84
C MET A 153 11.68 -2.63 -5.49
N ALA A 154 12.19 -3.83 -5.18
CA ALA A 154 11.67 -5.05 -5.78
C ALA A 154 10.20 -5.31 -5.42
N GLY A 155 9.86 -5.23 -4.13
CA GLY A 155 8.51 -5.49 -3.63
C GLY A 155 7.49 -4.47 -4.10
N GLN A 156 7.78 -3.17 -3.97
CA GLN A 156 6.87 -2.09 -4.39
C GLN A 156 6.74 -1.99 -5.90
N GLY A 157 7.80 -2.33 -6.64
CA GLY A 157 7.74 -2.45 -8.09
C GLY A 157 6.72 -3.49 -8.51
N VAL A 158 6.83 -4.71 -7.96
CA VAL A 158 5.90 -5.80 -8.25
C VAL A 158 4.49 -5.51 -7.75
N ASP A 159 4.34 -4.99 -6.53
CA ASP A 159 3.06 -4.54 -5.97
C ASP A 159 2.37 -3.54 -6.90
N SER A 160 3.07 -2.48 -7.30
CA SER A 160 2.49 -1.44 -8.16
C SER A 160 2.15 -1.97 -9.56
N LEU A 161 3.01 -2.82 -10.13
CA LEU A 161 2.77 -3.44 -11.44
C LEU A 161 1.58 -4.40 -11.44
N ILE A 162 1.16 -4.91 -10.29
CA ILE A 162 -0.02 -5.78 -10.16
C ILE A 162 -1.25 -4.97 -9.77
N PHE A 163 -1.13 -4.09 -8.77
CA PHE A 163 -2.25 -3.32 -8.21
C PHE A 163 -2.91 -2.44 -9.27
N TYR A 164 -2.13 -1.59 -9.93
CA TYR A 164 -2.67 -0.56 -10.82
C TYR A 164 -3.40 -1.16 -12.04
N PRO A 165 -2.87 -2.18 -12.73
CA PRO A 165 -3.61 -2.85 -13.79
C PRO A 165 -4.91 -3.50 -13.30
N ILE A 166 -4.90 -4.23 -12.18
CA ILE A 166 -6.12 -4.87 -11.66
C ILE A 166 -7.17 -3.79 -11.31
N ALA A 167 -6.75 -2.74 -10.61
CA ALA A 167 -7.64 -1.69 -10.12
C ALA A 167 -8.17 -0.77 -11.23
N PHE A 168 -7.38 -0.45 -12.27
CA PHE A 168 -7.69 0.64 -13.19
C PHE A 168 -7.56 0.34 -14.69
N ALA A 169 -7.19 -0.88 -15.10
CA ALA A 169 -7.25 -1.24 -16.52
C ALA A 169 -8.66 -1.02 -17.10
N GLY A 170 -8.76 -0.35 -18.24
CA GLY A 170 -10.04 0.02 -18.87
C GLY A 170 -10.78 1.18 -18.19
N VAL A 171 -10.27 1.75 -17.09
CA VAL A 171 -10.82 2.93 -16.41
C VAL A 171 -9.92 4.15 -16.63
N TRP A 172 -8.61 3.97 -16.50
CA TRP A 172 -7.63 5.00 -16.81
C TRP A 172 -6.97 4.76 -18.16
N SER A 173 -6.44 5.84 -18.76
CA SER A 173 -5.61 5.72 -19.96
C SER A 173 -4.33 4.92 -19.66
N GLY A 174 -3.79 4.21 -20.66
CA GLY A 174 -2.53 3.47 -20.50
C GLY A 174 -1.36 4.38 -20.13
N GLU A 175 -1.35 5.61 -20.64
CA GLU A 175 -0.35 6.62 -20.28
C GLU A 175 -0.46 7.04 -18.81
N SER A 176 -1.68 7.33 -18.33
CA SER A 176 -1.94 7.66 -16.92
C SER A 176 -1.52 6.52 -15.99
N LEU A 177 -1.81 5.27 -16.36
CA LEU A 177 -1.37 4.08 -15.62
C LEU A 177 0.16 4.03 -15.47
N ILE A 178 0.89 4.17 -16.57
CA ILE A 178 2.36 4.12 -16.56
C ILE A 178 2.93 5.27 -15.72
N LYS A 179 2.42 6.50 -15.90
CA LYS A 179 2.86 7.67 -15.13
C LYS A 179 2.63 7.48 -13.63
N VAL A 180 1.46 6.99 -13.23
CA VAL A 180 1.13 6.78 -11.82
C VAL A 180 1.97 5.65 -11.22
N ILE A 181 2.21 4.55 -11.95
CA ILE A 181 3.09 3.46 -11.49
C ILE A 181 4.51 3.99 -11.30
N ALA A 182 5.06 4.69 -12.29
CA ALA A 182 6.40 5.25 -12.24
C ALA A 182 6.57 6.26 -11.11
N PHE A 183 5.60 7.18 -10.94
CA PHE A 183 5.60 8.14 -9.84
C PHE A 183 5.55 7.43 -8.49
N ASN A 184 4.67 6.45 -8.31
CA ASN A 184 4.55 5.73 -7.03
C ASN A 184 5.80 4.95 -6.70
N PHE A 185 6.38 4.27 -7.68
CA PHE A 185 7.62 3.55 -7.51
C PHE A 185 8.75 4.49 -7.07
N ALA A 186 8.93 5.61 -7.78
CA ALA A 186 9.95 6.60 -7.46
C ALA A 186 9.71 7.25 -6.09
N PHE A 187 8.48 7.68 -5.82
CA PHE A 187 8.09 8.33 -4.57
C PHE A 187 8.30 7.40 -3.37
N LYS A 188 7.82 6.16 -3.44
CA LYS A 188 7.99 5.18 -2.35
C LYS A 188 9.46 4.83 -2.13
N THR A 189 10.23 4.65 -3.20
CA THR A 189 11.67 4.34 -3.10
C THR A 189 12.45 5.51 -2.50
N LEU A 190 12.15 6.75 -2.93
CA LEU A 190 12.78 7.94 -2.39
C LEU A 190 12.40 8.14 -0.92
N PHE A 191 11.14 7.94 -0.58
CA PHE A 191 10.66 8.02 0.79
C PHE A 191 11.38 6.99 1.69
N GLU A 192 11.50 5.75 1.25
CA GLU A 192 12.25 4.70 1.97
C GLU A 192 13.72 5.10 2.18
N ALA A 193 14.38 5.59 1.12
CA ALA A 193 15.77 6.04 1.21
C ALA A 193 15.95 7.20 2.20
N LEU A 194 15.01 8.16 2.21
CA LEU A 194 15.01 9.30 3.11
C LEU A 194 14.66 8.91 4.56
N MET A 195 13.77 7.94 4.74
CA MET A 195 13.36 7.45 6.06
C MET A 195 14.36 6.48 6.66
N THR A 196 15.16 5.78 5.85
CA THR A 196 16.15 4.79 6.31
C THR A 196 16.97 5.30 7.51
N PRO A 197 17.63 6.49 7.49
CA PRO A 197 18.36 7.01 8.65
C PRO A 197 17.50 7.16 9.91
N PHE A 198 16.25 7.61 9.77
CA PHE A 198 15.30 7.74 10.88
C PHE A 198 14.86 6.38 11.41
N THR A 199 14.66 5.39 10.53
CA THR A 199 14.39 4.01 10.90
C THR A 199 15.52 3.46 11.76
N TYR A 200 16.78 3.65 11.36
CA TYR A 200 17.93 3.26 12.19
C TYR A 200 17.92 3.93 13.58
N LEU A 201 17.57 5.22 13.66
CA LEU A 201 17.50 5.94 14.94
C LEU A 201 16.37 5.42 15.84
N ALA A 202 15.17 5.24 15.28
CA ALA A 202 13.99 4.75 16.00
C ALA A 202 14.21 3.33 16.50
N VAL A 203 14.70 2.43 15.65
CA VAL A 203 15.05 1.04 15.99
C VAL A 203 16.05 1.01 17.15
N ASN A 204 17.16 1.73 17.03
CA ASN A 204 18.19 1.75 18.06
C ASN A 204 17.71 2.37 19.38
N ALA A 205 16.82 3.37 19.32
CA ALA A 205 16.24 4.00 20.51
C ALA A 205 15.23 3.07 21.21
N LEU A 206 14.37 2.38 20.45
CA LEU A 206 13.40 1.44 21.02
C LEU A 206 14.07 0.22 21.61
N LYS A 207 15.04 -0.39 20.92
CA LYS A 207 15.79 -1.54 21.42
C LYS A 207 16.49 -1.24 22.75
N ARG A 208 17.01 -0.01 22.91
CA ARG A 208 17.62 0.45 24.18
C ARG A 208 16.61 0.69 25.30
N ARG A 209 15.39 1.12 24.99
CA ARG A 209 14.36 1.45 25.99
C ARG A 209 13.54 0.24 26.43
N GLU A 210 13.19 -0.62 25.48
CA GLU A 210 12.31 -1.77 25.70
C GLU A 210 13.11 -3.02 26.09
N GLY A 211 14.40 -3.09 25.75
CA GLY A 211 15.24 -4.26 26.04
C GLY A 211 14.85 -5.52 25.25
N VAL A 212 14.04 -5.36 24.20
CA VAL A 212 13.53 -6.42 23.34
C VAL A 212 14.18 -6.32 21.97
N ASP A 213 14.77 -7.42 21.49
CA ASP A 213 15.25 -7.57 20.11
C ASP A 213 14.77 -8.93 19.59
N VAL A 214 13.54 -8.96 19.05
CA VAL A 214 12.95 -10.18 18.49
C VAL A 214 13.61 -10.42 17.14
N TYR A 215 14.45 -11.45 17.08
CA TYR A 215 14.95 -11.95 15.80
C TYR A 215 13.96 -12.99 15.27
N ASP A 216 13.35 -12.69 14.11
CA ASP A 216 12.53 -13.61 13.32
C ASP A 216 13.44 -14.69 12.65
N VAL A 217 14.04 -15.57 13.46
CA VAL A 217 15.05 -16.56 13.00
C VAL A 217 14.41 -17.78 12.34
N ASP A 218 13.28 -18.25 12.86
CA ASP A 218 12.52 -19.41 12.35
C ASP A 218 11.15 -19.03 11.76
N THR A 219 11.01 -17.77 11.35
CA THR A 219 9.71 -17.22 10.93
C THR A 219 9.37 -17.63 9.52
N ASN A 220 8.23 -18.30 9.35
CA ASN A 220 7.73 -18.66 8.03
C ASN A 220 7.16 -17.41 7.32
N PHE A 221 7.84 -16.99 6.26
CA PHE A 221 7.50 -15.80 5.50
C PHE A 221 6.20 -15.91 4.67
N THR A 222 5.52 -17.07 4.67
CA THR A 222 4.26 -17.23 3.93
C THR A 222 3.13 -16.35 4.50
N PRO A 223 2.44 -15.52 3.69
CA PRO A 223 1.38 -14.65 4.18
C PRO A 223 0.19 -15.40 4.79
N PHE A 224 0.11 -16.73 4.61
CA PHE A 224 -1.04 -17.57 4.97
C PHE A 224 -0.95 -18.24 6.36
N ARG A 225 0.19 -18.18 7.07
CA ARG A 225 0.33 -18.85 8.38
C ARG A 225 0.10 -17.86 9.53
N ILE A 226 -0.84 -18.15 10.42
CA ILE A 226 -1.29 -17.21 11.48
C ILE A 226 -0.60 -17.47 12.84
N ARG A 227 0.08 -18.62 13.00
CA ARG A 227 0.89 -18.98 14.17
C ARG A 227 2.26 -19.46 13.72
N ASP A 228 3.26 -19.21 14.55
CA ASP A 228 4.62 -19.76 14.42
C ASP A 228 4.60 -21.29 14.50
#